data_AF-A0A2E2N5R0-F1
#
_entry.id   AF-A0A2E2N5R0-F1
#
_cell.length_a   1.000
_cell.length_b   1.000
_cell.length_c   1.000
_cell.angle_alpha   90.00
_cell.angle_beta   90.00
_cell.angle_gamma   90.00
#
_symmetry.space_group_name_H-M   'P 1'
#
loop_
_entity.id
_entity.type
_entity.pdbx_description
1 polymer ?
#
loop_
_entity_poly.entity_id
_entity_poly.type
_entity_poly.pdbx_seq_one_letter_code
_entity_poly.pdbx_strand_id
1 'polypeptide(L)'
;MSHPPPPEDGHELLVQSERLMSRPPVRLSPEARELAADAVVSTFERHAIQMIALAIDDHHAHLLARFEDDRPRHWVGLAKKHSARAITDAGIVPRGKVWAVRSHAQPVRDRDHQVTAYRYILAHANRDATTRTPKTQGPESLGF
;
A
#
# COMPACT_ATOMS: atom_id res chain seq x y z
N MET A 1 7.74 12.75 -19.63
CA MET A 1 8.15 11.55 -18.88
C MET A 1 7.90 11.81 -17.40
N SER A 2 7.17 10.94 -16.70
CA SER A 2 7.09 10.99 -15.23
C SER A 2 7.73 9.70 -14.75
N HIS A 3 8.94 9.90 -14.23
CA HIS A 3 9.86 8.96 -13.63
C HIS A 3 9.30 8.44 -12.29
N PRO A 4 9.89 7.41 -11.66
CA PRO A 4 9.84 7.33 -10.19
C PRO A 4 10.11 8.73 -9.60
N PRO A 5 9.52 9.08 -8.44
CA PRO A 5 9.74 10.40 -7.86
C PRO A 5 11.24 10.70 -7.88
N PRO A 6 11.66 11.89 -8.35
CA PRO A 6 13.06 12.26 -8.33
C PRO A 6 13.62 12.02 -6.93
N PRO A 7 14.92 11.69 -6.80
CA PRO A 7 15.58 11.70 -5.51
C PRO A 7 15.67 13.17 -5.04
N GLU A 8 14.53 13.75 -4.67
CA GLU A 8 14.49 14.99 -3.91
C GLU A 8 15.08 14.68 -2.54
N ASP A 9 15.83 15.62 -1.98
CA ASP A 9 16.42 15.54 -0.65
C ASP A 9 15.31 15.19 0.36
N GLY A 10 15.15 13.89 0.63
CA GLY A 10 14.07 13.33 1.45
C GLY A 10 14.07 13.88 2.87
N HIS A 11 15.13 14.59 3.24
CA HIS A 11 15.26 15.32 4.48
C HIS A 11 14.21 16.44 4.63
N GLU A 12 13.91 17.22 3.59
CA GLU A 12 12.92 18.30 3.70
C GLU A 12 11.50 17.76 3.83
N LEU A 13 11.16 16.73 3.06
CA LEU A 13 9.88 16.02 3.14
C LEU A 13 9.71 15.29 4.47
N LEU A 14 10.79 14.69 5.00
CA LEU A 14 10.80 14.06 6.32
C LEU A 14 10.55 15.09 7.41
N VAL A 15 11.30 16.20 7.42
CA VAL A 15 11.12 17.29 8.40
C VAL A 15 9.71 17.88 8.32
N GLN A 16 9.17 18.06 7.10
CA GLN A 16 7.80 18.52 6.92
C GLN A 16 6.79 17.51 7.48
N SER A 17 6.97 16.22 7.20
CA SER A 17 6.11 15.14 7.72
C SER A 17 6.14 15.09 9.24
N GLU A 18 7.34 15.16 9.84
CA GLU A 18 7.52 15.17 11.29
C GLU A 18 6.83 16.36 11.96
N ARG A 19 6.94 17.57 11.38
CA ARG A 19 6.24 18.77 11.89
C ARG A 19 4.71 18.66 11.83
N LEU A 20 4.19 17.95 10.84
CA LEU A 20 2.75 17.73 10.67
C LEU A 20 2.21 16.61 11.57
N MET A 21 3.09 15.83 12.20
CA MET A 21 2.72 14.72 13.06
C MET A 21 2.67 15.14 14.53
N SER A 22 1.50 15.00 15.15
CA SER A 22 1.33 15.24 16.58
C SER A 22 1.80 14.07 17.47
N ARG A 23 2.38 13.01 16.87
CA ARG A 23 2.80 11.76 17.53
C ARG A 23 4.02 11.20 16.81
N PRO A 24 4.87 10.41 17.48
CA PRO A 24 5.98 9.72 16.83
C PRO A 24 5.50 8.84 15.65
N PRO A 25 6.31 8.69 14.59
CA PRO A 25 6.03 7.76 13.51
C PRO A 25 5.79 6.34 14.01
N VAL A 26 4.72 5.71 13.52
CA VAL A 26 4.48 4.29 13.76
C VAL A 26 5.36 3.50 12.79
N ARG A 27 6.22 2.63 13.34
CA ARG A 27 7.08 1.72 12.57
C ARG A 27 6.51 0.31 12.69
N LEU A 28 6.10 -0.29 11.58
CA LEU A 28 5.52 -1.63 11.54
C LEU A 28 6.63 -2.68 11.68
N SER A 29 6.46 -3.58 12.66
CA SER A 29 7.25 -4.82 12.74
C SER A 29 6.94 -5.72 11.53
N PRO A 30 7.81 -6.69 11.18
CA PRO A 30 7.53 -7.64 10.11
C PRO A 30 6.17 -8.34 10.26
N GLU A 31 5.81 -8.76 11.47
CA GLU A 31 4.50 -9.35 11.76
C GLU A 31 3.34 -8.38 11.49
N ALA A 32 3.48 -7.11 11.89
CA ALA A 32 2.48 -6.09 11.59
C ALA A 32 2.33 -5.84 10.08
N ARG A 33 3.43 -5.92 9.31
CA ARG A 33 3.41 -5.76 7.83
C ARG A 33 2.65 -6.89 7.17
N GLU A 34 2.86 -8.14 7.60
CA GLU A 34 2.11 -9.30 7.10
C GLU A 34 0.61 -9.15 7.36
N LEU A 35 0.23 -8.85 8.60
CA LEU A 35 -1.17 -8.68 8.96
C LEU A 35 -1.81 -7.48 8.25
N ALA A 36 -1.05 -6.40 8.08
CA ALA A 36 -1.49 -5.26 7.29
C ALA A 36 -1.75 -5.64 5.84
N ALA A 37 -0.85 -6.41 5.23
CA ALA A 37 -0.93 -6.80 3.84
C ALA A 37 -2.15 -7.69 3.60
N ASP A 38 -2.37 -8.68 4.46
CA ASP A 38 -3.53 -9.58 4.36
C ASP A 38 -4.85 -8.83 4.53
N ALA A 39 -4.92 -7.88 5.46
CA ALA A 39 -6.10 -7.05 5.64
C ALA A 39 -6.38 -6.14 4.43
N VAL A 40 -5.34 -5.61 3.78
CA VAL A 40 -5.48 -4.82 2.54
C VAL A 40 -5.99 -5.71 1.40
N VAL A 41 -5.36 -6.86 1.15
CA VAL A 41 -5.76 -7.83 0.13
C VAL A 41 -7.22 -8.22 0.31
N SER A 42 -7.58 -8.66 1.52
CA SER A 42 -8.95 -9.09 1.84
C SER A 42 -9.96 -7.96 1.68
N THR A 43 -9.59 -6.71 1.97
CA THR A 43 -10.46 -5.56 1.72
C THR A 43 -10.69 -5.35 0.23
N PHE A 44 -9.64 -5.46 -0.58
CA PHE A 44 -9.76 -5.25 -2.02
C PHE A 44 -10.59 -6.36 -2.68
N GLU A 45 -10.37 -7.62 -2.28
CA GLU A 45 -11.18 -8.76 -2.74
C GLU A 45 -12.67 -8.57 -2.40
N ARG A 46 -13.00 -8.19 -1.16
CA ARG A 46 -14.39 -7.94 -0.74
C ARG A 46 -15.09 -6.85 -1.54
N HIS A 47 -14.33 -5.89 -2.07
CA HIS A 47 -14.86 -4.78 -2.86
C HIS A 47 -14.64 -4.96 -4.37
N ALA A 48 -14.27 -6.17 -4.82
CA ALA A 48 -13.98 -6.50 -6.21
C ALA A 48 -12.95 -5.57 -6.87
N ILE A 49 -12.00 -5.06 -6.08
CA ILE A 49 -10.89 -4.23 -6.56
C ILE A 49 -9.75 -5.17 -6.95
N GLN A 50 -9.39 -5.16 -8.23
CA GLN A 50 -8.29 -5.98 -8.72
C GLN A 50 -6.95 -5.37 -8.29
N MET A 51 -6.42 -5.87 -7.17
CA MET A 51 -5.04 -5.60 -6.77
C MET A 51 -4.08 -6.28 -7.76
N ILE A 52 -3.00 -5.61 -8.16
CA ILE A 52 -1.98 -6.16 -9.07
C ILE A 52 -0.66 -6.37 -8.32
N ALA A 53 -0.28 -5.41 -7.47
CA ALA A 53 0.87 -5.53 -6.58
C ALA A 53 0.68 -4.66 -5.34
N LEU A 54 1.18 -5.14 -4.21
CA LEU A 54 1.26 -4.43 -2.94
C LEU A 54 2.64 -4.64 -2.33
N ALA A 55 3.18 -3.58 -1.73
CA ALA A 55 4.32 -3.64 -0.83
C ALA A 55 4.00 -2.83 0.42
N ILE A 56 4.29 -3.38 1.60
CA ILE A 56 4.19 -2.68 2.88
C ILE A 56 5.54 -2.79 3.57
N ASP A 57 6.21 -1.66 3.75
CA ASP A 57 7.43 -1.55 4.54
C ASP A 57 7.12 -1.11 5.98
N ASP A 58 8.12 -0.67 6.73
CA ASP A 58 7.95 -0.26 8.12
C ASP A 58 7.16 1.05 8.29
N HIS A 59 7.00 1.90 7.27
CA HIS A 59 6.36 3.22 7.42
C HIS A 59 5.51 3.66 6.22
N HIS A 60 5.57 2.96 5.09
CA HIS A 60 4.88 3.25 3.85
C HIS A 60 4.27 2.00 3.22
N ALA A 61 3.35 2.23 2.29
CA ALA A 61 2.77 1.21 1.46
C ALA A 61 2.70 1.69 0.01
N HIS A 62 3.08 0.83 -0.93
CA HIS A 62 2.94 1.04 -2.36
C HIS A 62 1.97 0.02 -2.94
N LEU A 63 1.11 0.47 -3.84
CA LEU A 63 0.01 -0.32 -4.36
C LEU A 63 -0.21 -0.01 -5.84
N LEU A 64 -0.40 -1.06 -6.63
CA LEU A 64 -0.91 -0.99 -8.00
C LEU A 64 -2.20 -1.81 -8.04
N ALA A 65 -3.30 -1.17 -8.42
CA ALA A 65 -4.62 -1.79 -8.48
C ALA A 65 -5.47 -1.13 -9.58
N ARG A 66 -6.48 -1.86 -10.04
CA ARG A 66 -7.52 -1.35 -10.94
C ARG A 66 -8.77 -1.03 -10.12
N PHE A 67 -9.28 0.17 -10.29
CA PHE A 67 -10.51 0.67 -9.67
C PHE A 67 -11.54 0.92 -10.78
N GLU A 68 -12.80 0.57 -10.53
CA GLU A 68 -13.90 0.79 -11.48
C GLU A 68 -14.46 2.22 -11.39
N ASP A 69 -14.07 2.99 -10.36
CA ASP A 69 -14.45 4.40 -10.19
C ASP A 69 -13.24 5.33 -10.04
N ASP A 70 -13.50 6.63 -10.10
CA ASP A 70 -12.52 7.71 -9.96
C ASP A 70 -12.17 8.03 -8.49
N ARG A 71 -12.44 7.10 -7.56
CA ARG A 71 -12.28 7.30 -6.11
C ARG A 71 -11.23 6.38 -5.47
N PRO A 72 -10.02 6.22 -6.04
CA PRO A 72 -9.01 5.31 -5.49
C PRO A 72 -8.63 5.66 -4.03
N ARG A 73 -8.66 6.95 -3.67
CA ARG A 73 -8.37 7.41 -2.30
C ARG A 73 -9.39 6.91 -1.28
N HIS A 74 -10.67 6.79 -1.67
CA HIS A 74 -11.71 6.25 -0.80
C HIS A 74 -11.41 4.80 -0.43
N TRP A 75 -11.16 3.97 -1.45
CA TRP A 75 -10.89 2.55 -1.29
C TRP A 75 -9.58 2.27 -0.54
N VAL A 76 -8.52 3.02 -0.85
CA VAL A 76 -7.26 2.94 -0.10
C VAL A 76 -7.47 3.38 1.35
N GLY A 77 -8.26 4.41 1.61
CA GLY A 77 -8.61 4.84 2.97
C GLY A 77 -9.36 3.75 3.75
N LEU A 78 -10.27 3.03 3.09
CA LEU A 78 -10.99 1.91 3.68
C LEU A 78 -10.04 0.75 4.02
N ALA A 79 -9.17 0.35 3.09
CA ALA A 79 -8.18 -0.69 3.34
C ALA A 79 -7.20 -0.32 4.46
N LYS A 80 -6.74 0.93 4.52
CA LYS A 80 -5.94 1.46 5.65
C LYS A 80 -6.69 1.36 6.98
N LYS A 81 -7.98 1.71 7.01
CA LYS A 81 -8.81 1.60 8.21
C LYS A 81 -8.89 0.13 8.69
N HIS A 82 -9.13 -0.80 7.77
CA HIS A 82 -9.23 -2.22 8.10
C HIS A 82 -7.89 -2.81 8.56
N SER A 83 -6.79 -2.49 7.90
CA SER A 83 -5.46 -2.97 8.32
C SER A 83 -5.05 -2.39 9.67
N ALA A 84 -5.26 -1.10 9.91
CA ALA A 84 -5.00 -0.50 11.22
C ALA A 84 -5.80 -1.18 12.32
N ARG A 85 -7.06 -1.54 12.04
CA ARG A 85 -7.92 -2.26 12.98
C ARG A 85 -7.39 -3.68 13.24
N ALA A 86 -7.03 -4.42 12.19
CA ALA A 86 -6.50 -5.77 12.32
C ALA A 86 -5.24 -5.82 13.21
N ILE A 87 -4.27 -4.93 12.96
CA ILE A 87 -3.01 -4.87 13.72
C ILE A 87 -3.26 -4.44 15.18
N THR A 88 -4.20 -3.53 15.40
CA THR A 88 -4.58 -3.10 16.76
C THR A 88 -5.30 -4.23 17.52
N ASP A 89 -6.24 -4.93 16.88
CA ASP A 89 -7.00 -6.01 17.51
C ASP A 89 -6.10 -7.22 17.83
N ALA A 90 -5.01 -7.41 17.07
CA ALA A 90 -3.96 -8.38 17.36
C ALA A 90 -3.02 -7.96 18.50
N GLY A 91 -3.14 -6.73 19.03
CA GLY A 91 -2.28 -6.22 20.11
C GLY A 91 -0.85 -5.88 19.70
N ILE A 92 -0.53 -5.90 18.40
CA ILE A 92 0.84 -5.65 17.89
C ILE A 92 1.20 -4.17 17.97
N VAL A 93 0.22 -3.29 17.73
CA VAL A 93 0.38 -1.82 17.87
C VAL A 93 -0.66 -1.27 18.83
N PRO A 94 -0.32 -0.23 19.62
CA PRO A 94 -1.30 0.44 20.46
C PRO A 94 -2.46 1.03 19.63
N ARG A 95 -3.65 1.06 20.23
CA ARG A 95 -4.83 1.66 19.60
C ARG A 95 -4.55 3.12 19.21
N GLY A 96 -4.76 3.45 17.93
CA GLY A 96 -4.48 4.79 17.44
C GLY A 96 -4.41 4.88 15.91
N LYS A 97 -3.81 5.98 15.43
CA LYS A 97 -3.58 6.23 14.01
C LYS A 97 -2.32 5.48 13.57
N VAL A 98 -2.49 4.37 12.85
CA VAL A 98 -1.39 3.62 12.23
C VAL A 98 -0.94 4.28 10.92
N TRP A 99 -1.90 4.76 10.13
CA TRP A 99 -1.64 5.35 8.82
C TRP A 99 -1.81 6.87 8.81
N ALA A 100 -1.09 7.52 7.91
CA ALA A 100 -1.34 8.90 7.54
C ALA A 100 -2.74 9.07 6.91
N VAL A 101 -3.35 10.24 7.17
CA VAL A 101 -4.72 10.59 6.77
C VAL A 101 -4.92 10.58 5.26
N ARG A 102 -3.89 10.94 4.49
CA ARG A 102 -3.97 11.05 3.02
C ARG A 102 -3.09 10.00 2.34
N SER A 103 -3.38 9.75 1.07
CA SER A 103 -2.51 9.01 0.15
C SER A 103 -2.39 9.77 -1.15
N HIS A 104 -1.25 9.60 -1.81
CA HIS A 104 -1.08 10.01 -3.20
C HIS A 104 -1.59 8.89 -4.11
N ALA A 105 -2.30 9.25 -5.18
CA ALA A 105 -2.79 8.31 -6.17
C ALA A 105 -2.52 8.89 -7.55
N GLN A 106 -1.82 8.14 -8.39
CA GLN A 106 -1.43 8.55 -9.73
C GLN A 106 -2.01 7.54 -10.74
N PRO A 107 -2.81 7.97 -11.72
CA PRO A 107 -3.31 7.09 -12.76
C PRO A 107 -2.16 6.47 -13.58
N VAL A 108 -2.31 5.20 -13.93
CA VAL A 108 -1.45 4.53 -14.91
C VAL A 108 -1.79 5.08 -16.29
N ARG A 109 -0.77 5.41 -17.08
CA ARG A 109 -0.92 6.15 -18.35
C ARG A 109 -0.87 5.23 -19.56
N ASP A 110 -0.02 4.22 -19.46
CA ASP A 110 0.29 3.27 -20.52
C ASP A 110 0.85 1.99 -19.89
N ARG A 111 1.09 0.98 -20.74
CA ARG A 111 1.57 -0.33 -20.32
C ARG A 111 2.98 -0.26 -19.71
N ASP A 112 3.86 0.57 -20.24
CA ASP A 112 5.24 0.70 -19.74
C ASP A 112 5.28 1.33 -18.34
N HIS A 113 4.43 2.34 -18.11
CA HIS A 113 4.21 2.92 -16.80
C HIS A 113 3.68 1.86 -15.82
N GLN A 114 2.73 1.02 -16.25
CA GLN A 114 2.23 -0.08 -15.42
C GLN A 114 3.32 -1.08 -15.03
N VAL A 115 4.12 -1.54 -16.00
CA VAL A 115 5.21 -2.50 -15.77
C VAL A 115 6.28 -1.91 -14.88
N THR A 116 6.62 -0.63 -15.08
CA THR A 116 7.59 0.09 -14.24
C THR A 116 7.09 0.21 -12.80
N ALA A 117 5.83 0.61 -12.60
CA ALA A 117 5.22 0.70 -11.28
C ALA A 117 5.18 -0.68 -10.59
N TYR A 118 4.80 -1.73 -11.31
CA TYR A 118 4.79 -3.11 -10.80
C TYR A 118 6.18 -3.54 -10.31
N ARG A 119 7.22 -3.37 -11.14
CA ARG A 119 8.60 -3.71 -10.77
C ARG A 119 9.09 -2.90 -9.57
N TYR A 120 8.80 -1.60 -9.54
CA TYR A 120 9.14 -0.73 -8.43
C TYR A 120 8.52 -1.19 -7.11
N ILE A 121 7.24 -1.57 -7.13
CA ILE A 121 6.54 -2.09 -5.95
C ILE A 121 7.22 -3.37 -5.46
N LEU A 122 7.43 -4.35 -6.34
CA LEU A 122 8.04 -5.62 -5.95
C LEU A 122 9.49 -5.50 -5.48
N ALA A 123 10.25 -4.51 -5.99
CA ALA A 123 11.61 -4.25 -5.55
C ALA A 123 11.70 -3.87 -4.06
N HIS A 124 10.60 -3.50 -3.40
CA HIS A 124 10.58 -3.25 -1.95
C HIS A 124 10.79 -4.52 -1.12
N ALA A 125 10.58 -5.72 -1.69
CA ALA A 125 10.96 -6.97 -1.03
C ALA A 125 12.45 -7.01 -0.66
N ASN A 126 13.32 -6.33 -1.44
CA ASN A 126 14.75 -6.21 -1.16
C ASN A 126 15.07 -5.25 0.01
N ARG A 127 14.05 -4.63 0.62
CA ARG A 127 14.13 -3.67 1.73
C ARG A 127 13.24 -4.11 2.90
N ASP A 128 13.08 -5.42 3.05
CA ASP A 128 12.27 -6.07 4.10
C ASP A 128 10.76 -5.73 4.06
N ALA A 129 10.25 -5.25 2.93
CA ALA A 129 8.82 -5.04 2.78
C ALA A 129 8.09 -6.36 2.55
N THR A 130 6.92 -6.50 3.17
CA THR A 130 5.96 -7.55 2.82
C THR A 130 5.37 -7.22 1.46
N THR A 131 5.47 -8.14 0.50
CA THR A 131 4.87 -7.97 -0.83
C THR A 131 3.74 -8.97 -1.07
N ARG A 132 2.76 -8.55 -1.89
CA ARG A 132 1.66 -9.40 -2.36
C ARG A 132 1.41 -9.14 -3.85
N THR A 133 1.18 -10.20 -4.58
CA THR A 133 0.60 -10.18 -5.93
C THR A 133 -0.66 -11.03 -5.91
N PRO A 134 -1.59 -10.87 -6.87
CA PRO A 134 -2.61 -11.89 -7.11
C PRO A 134 -1.96 -13.27 -7.09
N LYS A 135 -2.56 -14.19 -6.35
CA LYS A 135 -2.34 -15.60 -6.65
C LYS A 135 -2.72 -15.75 -8.12
N THR A 136 -1.82 -16.30 -8.94
CA THR A 136 -2.19 -16.70 -10.30
C THR A 136 -3.40 -17.59 -10.13
N GLN A 137 -4.56 -17.04 -10.48
CA GLN A 137 -5.78 -17.81 -10.57
C GLN A 137 -5.42 -18.95 -11.51
N GLY A 138 -5.47 -20.19 -11.00
CA GLY A 138 -5.21 -21.36 -11.83
C GLY A 138 -6.05 -21.28 -13.10
N PRO A 139 -5.64 -21.94 -14.19
CA PRO A 139 -6.28 -21.80 -15.51
C PRO A 139 -7.81 -22.01 -15.53
N GLU A 140 -8.39 -22.54 -14.46
CA GLU A 140 -9.83 -22.83 -14.28
C GLU A 140 -10.70 -21.61 -13.90
N SER A 141 -10.13 -20.44 -13.63
CA SER A 141 -10.90 -19.27 -13.13
C SER A 141 -11.07 -18.11 -14.12
N LEU A 142 -10.58 -18.29 -15.36
CA LEU A 142 -10.93 -17.43 -16.49
C LEU A 142 -11.90 -18.19 -17.40
N GLY A 143 -13.15 -18.28 -16.96
CA GLY A 143 -14.26 -18.62 -17.85
C GLY A 143 -14.50 -17.46 -18.82
N PHE A 144 -13.84 -17.54 -19.98
CA PHE A 144 -14.26 -16.86 -21.20
C PHE A 144 -14.91 -17.88 -22.13
#